data_AF-A0AAV8GVD8-F1
#
_entry.id   AF-A0AAV8GVD8-F1
#
_cell.length_a   1.000
_cell.length_b   1.000
_cell.length_c   1.000
_cell.angle_alpha   90.00
_cell.angle_beta   90.00
_cell.angle_gamma   90.00
#
_symmetry.space_group_name_H-M   'P 1'
#
loop_
_entity.id
_entity.type
_entity.pdbx_description
1 polymer ?
#
loop_
_entity_poly.entity_id
_entity_poly.type
_entity_poly.pdbx_seq_one_letter_code
_entity_poly.pdbx_strand_id
1 'polypeptide(L)'
;MLCVRGNLGPCSLANKSSEKESEKLIPLQISRRRGVVRFTKLILAMAASSSLVSHGRLGLPFASFSKKPSPFPSHTSLRWPVVAPSQSFGLKLSKGTQNRSRNIVQANGDAVQSSTTTSQAEALEWVKQDNRRLLHVVYRVGDLDKTIRFYTECLGMKLLRKRDIPEEKYTNAFLGYGPEDSHFVVELTYNYGVDKYDIGTGFGHFGIAVEDVAKTVDLVRAKGGKVTREPGPVKGGKTVIAFVEDPDGYKFEILQRDPTPEPLCQVMLRVGDLDRSIEFYKKAYGMELLRTRDNPEYKYTIAMMGYGPEDKSAVLELTYNYGVKEYEKGNGYAQIAIGTDDVYKTAEVVKLCGGKVTREPGPLPGINTKITSCLDPDGWKTVFVDNIDFTKELE
;
A
#
# COMPACT_ATOMS: atom_id res chain seq x y z
N MET A 1 44.95 27.82 39.10
CA MET A 1 46.21 28.49 39.49
C MET A 1 46.83 29.04 38.21
N LEU A 2 46.94 30.38 38.10
CA LEU A 2 47.50 31.23 37.01
C LEU A 2 46.87 31.08 35.59
N CYS A 3 46.17 32.06 34.98
CA CYS A 3 46.50 33.46 34.57
C CYS A 3 47.71 33.50 33.61
N VAL A 4 47.65 34.08 32.40
CA VAL A 4 47.71 35.53 32.11
C VAL A 4 47.49 35.82 30.59
N ARG A 5 46.63 36.83 30.31
CA ARG A 5 46.65 37.98 29.33
C ARG A 5 47.42 37.84 27.99
N GLY A 6 47.01 38.46 26.88
CA GLY A 6 46.05 39.55 26.60
C GLY A 6 46.01 39.83 25.08
N ASN A 7 45.63 40.99 24.55
CA ASN A 7 44.48 41.89 24.70
C ASN A 7 44.69 42.98 23.60
N LEU A 8 43.61 43.41 22.93
CA LEU A 8 43.40 44.72 22.24
C LEU A 8 43.88 44.95 20.78
N GLY A 9 42.94 45.50 19.98
CA GLY A 9 43.03 45.98 18.57
C GLY A 9 43.69 47.37 18.42
N PRO A 10 43.28 48.30 17.51
CA PRO A 10 41.91 48.58 17.04
C PRO A 10 41.73 48.98 15.53
N CYS A 11 40.50 49.43 15.21
CA CYS A 11 39.91 49.96 13.96
C CYS A 11 40.62 51.10 13.20
N SER A 12 40.33 51.23 11.88
CA SER A 12 39.68 52.41 11.23
C SER A 12 39.49 52.17 9.70
N LEU A 13 38.25 52.21 9.16
CA LEU A 13 37.61 53.29 8.38
C LEU A 13 38.09 53.53 6.93
N ALA A 14 37.22 53.29 5.93
CA ALA A 14 36.83 54.19 4.82
C ALA A 14 35.96 53.39 3.79
N ASN A 15 34.65 53.62 3.57
CA ASN A 15 33.85 54.72 2.99
C ASN A 15 33.68 54.68 1.45
N LYS A 16 32.39 54.66 1.00
CA LYS A 16 31.81 55.03 -0.33
C LYS A 16 32.12 54.10 -1.53
N SER A 17 31.26 53.86 -2.52
CA SER A 17 29.93 54.37 -2.92
C SER A 17 29.37 53.49 -4.05
N SER A 18 28.04 53.53 -4.20
CA SER A 18 27.18 53.15 -5.34
C SER A 18 27.78 53.04 -6.75
N GLU A 19 27.33 52.06 -7.54
CA GLU A 19 26.51 52.28 -8.75
C GLU A 19 26.04 50.98 -9.45
N LYS A 20 24.72 50.96 -9.72
CA LYS A 20 23.98 50.48 -10.92
C LYS A 20 23.97 49.01 -11.32
N GLU A 21 22.74 48.48 -11.17
CA GLU A 21 22.11 47.42 -11.97
C GLU A 21 22.24 47.66 -13.48
N SER A 22 22.43 46.57 -14.23
CA SER A 22 21.96 46.45 -15.60
C SER A 22 21.47 45.03 -15.84
N GLU A 23 20.19 44.92 -16.13
CA GLU A 23 19.46 43.74 -16.57
C GLU A 23 20.16 43.05 -17.76
N LYS A 24 20.19 41.72 -17.75
CA LYS A 24 20.28 40.92 -18.98
C LYS A 24 19.18 39.87 -18.98
N LEU A 25 18.16 40.15 -19.79
CA LEU A 25 17.17 39.20 -20.25
C LEU A 25 17.84 37.99 -20.90
N ILE A 26 17.39 36.79 -20.52
CA ILE A 26 17.61 35.55 -21.27
C ILE A 26 16.27 35.17 -21.94
N PRO A 27 16.21 34.97 -23.26
CA PRO A 27 14.94 34.85 -23.98
C PRO A 27 14.30 33.46 -23.81
N LEU A 28 12.99 33.47 -23.52
CA LEU A 28 12.08 32.33 -23.66
C LEU A 28 12.07 31.84 -25.12
N GLN A 29 12.47 30.59 -25.34
CA GLN A 29 12.13 29.85 -26.56
C GLN A 29 10.75 29.20 -26.37
N ILE A 30 9.73 29.85 -26.94
CA ILE A 30 8.39 29.29 -27.13
C ILE A 30 8.44 28.39 -28.37
N SER A 31 8.44 27.07 -28.17
CA SER A 31 8.17 26.11 -29.24
C SER A 31 6.67 25.86 -29.33
N ARG A 32 6.02 26.52 -30.30
CA ARG A 32 4.70 26.11 -30.80
C ARG A 32 4.89 24.90 -31.70
N ARG A 33 4.38 23.73 -31.33
CA ARG A 33 4.03 22.69 -32.32
C ARG A 33 2.53 22.44 -32.32
N ARG A 34 1.97 22.68 -33.51
CA ARG A 34 0.60 22.43 -33.93
C ARG A 34 0.29 20.94 -33.83
N GLY A 35 -0.97 20.66 -33.53
CA GLY A 35 -1.45 19.34 -33.20
C GLY A 35 -1.45 18.33 -34.33
N VAL A 36 -1.67 17.09 -33.91
CA VAL A 36 -2.26 16.03 -34.72
C VAL A 36 -3.35 15.41 -33.87
N VAL A 37 -4.59 15.72 -34.23
CA VAL A 37 -5.80 14.99 -33.83
C VAL A 37 -5.87 13.77 -34.73
N ARG A 38 -5.82 12.54 -34.20
CA ARG A 38 -6.43 11.37 -34.84
C ARG A 38 -6.80 10.25 -33.86
N PHE A 39 -8.12 10.03 -33.82
CA PHE A 39 -8.88 8.77 -33.75
C PHE A 39 -8.99 7.96 -32.44
N THR A 40 -10.21 8.06 -31.91
CA THR A 40 -10.99 7.15 -31.04
C THR A 40 -11.22 5.73 -31.60
N LYS A 41 -11.09 4.72 -30.72
CA LYS A 41 -11.90 3.48 -30.50
C LYS A 41 -11.02 2.44 -29.74
N LEU A 42 -11.42 1.62 -28.76
CA LEU A 42 -12.63 1.37 -27.99
C LEU A 42 -12.33 0.20 -26.98
N ILE A 43 -12.69 0.35 -25.68
CA ILE A 43 -13.19 -0.66 -24.67
C ILE A 43 -12.25 -1.63 -23.88
N LEU A 44 -12.16 -1.34 -22.56
CA LEU A 44 -12.47 -2.11 -21.31
C LEU A 44 -11.52 -3.15 -20.67
N ALA A 45 -11.19 -2.93 -19.37
CA ALA A 45 -11.32 -3.82 -18.17
C ALA A 45 -10.37 -3.30 -17.05
N MET A 46 -10.74 -2.98 -15.80
CA MET A 46 -11.79 -3.45 -14.89
C MET A 46 -12.09 -2.41 -13.79
N ALA A 47 -13.36 -2.08 -13.59
CA ALA A 47 -13.98 -1.77 -12.29
C ALA A 47 -15.47 -1.45 -12.49
N ALA A 48 -16.33 -2.46 -12.64
CA ALA A 48 -17.77 -2.31 -12.42
C ALA A 48 -18.49 -3.67 -12.39
N SER A 49 -18.86 -4.10 -11.20
CA SER A 49 -19.94 -5.04 -10.92
C SER A 49 -20.33 -4.80 -9.45
N SER A 50 -21.56 -4.51 -9.02
CA SER A 50 -22.89 -4.59 -9.62
C SER A 50 -23.88 -3.82 -8.73
N SER A 51 -24.89 -3.18 -9.32
CA SER A 51 -26.33 -3.30 -8.96
C SER A 51 -27.17 -2.21 -9.66
N LEU A 52 -28.17 -2.67 -10.42
CA LEU A 52 -29.25 -1.89 -11.01
C LEU A 52 -30.56 -2.54 -10.55
N VAL A 53 -31.44 -1.79 -9.90
CA VAL A 53 -32.89 -2.03 -9.90
C VAL A 53 -33.62 -0.69 -10.08
N SER A 54 -34.72 -0.77 -10.83
CA SER A 54 -35.50 0.27 -11.51
C SER A 54 -36.40 1.14 -10.62
N HIS A 55 -36.86 2.23 -11.24
CA HIS A 55 -37.76 3.27 -10.73
C HIS A 55 -39.19 2.83 -10.39
N GLY A 56 -39.81 3.53 -9.43
CA GLY A 56 -41.27 3.68 -9.26
C GLY A 56 -41.60 4.85 -8.31
N ARG A 57 -42.35 5.86 -8.80
CA ARG A 57 -42.83 7.06 -8.05
C ARG A 57 -44.11 6.75 -7.25
N LEU A 58 -44.28 7.39 -6.08
CA LEU A 58 -45.41 8.27 -5.64
C LEU A 58 -45.59 8.31 -4.11
N GLY A 59 -45.89 9.49 -3.55
CA GLY A 59 -46.77 9.64 -2.37
C GLY A 59 -46.16 10.15 -1.06
N LEU A 60 -46.74 11.22 -0.52
CA LEU A 60 -46.41 12.04 0.66
C LEU A 60 -46.85 11.41 2.03
N PRO A 61 -46.61 12.06 3.21
CA PRO A 61 -46.12 11.41 4.43
C PRO A 61 -47.16 11.26 5.55
N PHE A 62 -46.89 10.45 6.58
CA PHE A 62 -47.41 10.67 7.95
C PHE A 62 -46.58 9.95 9.05
N ALA A 63 -46.25 10.73 10.09
CA ALA A 63 -46.07 10.47 11.53
C ALA A 63 -45.48 9.15 12.10
N SER A 64 -44.37 9.32 12.85
CA SER A 64 -44.11 8.94 14.26
C SER A 64 -44.92 7.79 14.90
N PHE A 65 -44.24 6.77 15.46
CA PHE A 65 -44.27 6.44 16.91
C PHE A 65 -43.29 5.31 17.28
N SER A 66 -42.68 5.42 18.47
CA SER A 66 -41.76 4.46 19.10
C SER A 66 -42.47 3.27 19.76
N LYS A 67 -41.83 2.09 19.83
CA LYS A 67 -41.57 1.28 21.06
C LYS A 67 -41.01 -0.12 20.76
N LYS A 68 -40.05 -0.56 21.59
CA LYS A 68 -39.57 -1.93 21.87
C LYS A 68 -40.11 -2.37 23.25
N PRO A 69 -39.92 -3.62 23.77
CA PRO A 69 -39.54 -4.92 23.17
C PRO A 69 -40.30 -6.19 23.68
N SER A 70 -40.08 -7.33 22.97
CA SER A 70 -40.04 -8.77 23.42
C SER A 70 -41.34 -9.49 23.86
N PRO A 71 -41.43 -10.86 23.94
CA PRO A 71 -40.45 -11.94 23.67
C PRO A 71 -40.93 -13.12 22.75
N PHE A 72 -40.03 -14.09 22.55
CA PHE A 72 -40.07 -15.41 21.85
C PHE A 72 -41.39 -16.24 21.92
N PRO A 73 -41.62 -17.13 20.93
CA PRO A 73 -41.29 -18.56 21.12
C PRO A 73 -40.69 -19.27 19.89
N SER A 74 -40.55 -20.58 20.03
CA SER A 74 -39.50 -21.47 19.54
C SER A 74 -39.90 -22.44 18.41
N HIS A 75 -38.86 -22.98 17.75
CA HIS A 75 -38.76 -24.24 16.99
C HIS A 75 -39.56 -24.42 15.69
N THR A 76 -38.82 -24.59 14.58
CA THR A 76 -38.95 -25.74 13.68
C THR A 76 -37.69 -25.89 12.84
N SER A 77 -37.08 -27.08 12.91
CA SER A 77 -35.90 -27.50 12.16
C SER A 77 -36.31 -28.03 10.78
N LEU A 78 -35.71 -27.51 9.72
CA LEU A 78 -35.76 -28.13 8.39
C LEU A 78 -34.33 -28.43 7.94
N ARG A 79 -33.99 -29.71 8.06
CA ARG A 79 -32.78 -30.35 7.50
C ARG A 79 -32.83 -30.30 5.98
N TRP A 80 -31.72 -29.91 5.38
CA TRP A 80 -31.41 -30.12 3.96
C TRP A 80 -30.84 -31.54 3.77
N PRO A 81 -31.15 -32.24 2.68
CA PRO A 81 -30.70 -33.61 2.50
C PRO A 81 -29.22 -33.67 2.11
N VAL A 82 -28.52 -34.57 2.80
CA VAL A 82 -27.16 -35.05 2.54
C VAL A 82 -27.20 -35.95 1.29
N VAL A 83 -26.33 -35.66 0.33
CA VAL A 83 -26.03 -36.56 -0.79
C VAL A 83 -24.95 -37.55 -0.32
N ALA A 84 -25.28 -38.84 -0.35
CA ALA A 84 -24.37 -39.96 -0.08
C ALA A 84 -23.96 -40.66 -1.40
N PRO A 85 -22.80 -41.34 -1.43
CA PRO A 85 -22.10 -41.71 -2.66
C PRO A 85 -22.62 -43.02 -3.28
N SER A 86 -22.61 -43.09 -4.61
CA SER A 86 -22.94 -44.29 -5.38
C SER A 86 -21.87 -45.37 -5.23
N GLN A 87 -22.31 -46.55 -4.84
CA GLN A 87 -21.51 -47.77 -4.75
C GLN A 87 -21.24 -48.39 -6.13
N SER A 88 -20.07 -49.02 -6.17
CA SER A 88 -19.48 -49.87 -7.19
C SER A 88 -20.36 -51.04 -7.64
N PHE A 89 -20.45 -51.24 -8.96
CA PHE A 89 -20.90 -52.49 -9.57
C PHE A 89 -19.79 -53.54 -9.54
N GLY A 90 -20.09 -54.72 -8.96
CA GLY A 90 -19.28 -55.92 -9.08
C GLY A 90 -19.64 -56.71 -10.34
N LEU A 91 -18.63 -57.16 -11.08
CA LEU A 91 -18.74 -58.16 -12.13
C LEU A 91 -17.76 -59.30 -11.85
N LYS A 92 -18.29 -60.52 -11.96
CA LYS A 92 -17.70 -61.79 -11.57
C LYS A 92 -16.53 -62.23 -12.48
N LEU A 93 -15.63 -62.99 -11.85
CA LEU A 93 -14.52 -63.76 -12.40
C LEU A 93 -14.90 -64.64 -13.62
N SER A 94 -13.96 -64.74 -14.57
CA SER A 94 -13.67 -65.99 -15.29
C SER A 94 -12.15 -66.30 -15.20
N LYS A 95 -11.82 -67.57 -15.00
CA LYS A 95 -10.46 -68.10 -14.88
C LYS A 95 -9.84 -68.28 -16.27
N GLY A 96 -8.55 -67.95 -16.40
CA GLY A 96 -7.71 -68.30 -17.55
C GLY A 96 -6.23 -68.21 -17.17
N THR A 97 -5.59 -69.36 -17.03
CA THR A 97 -4.16 -69.59 -16.72
C THR A 97 -3.25 -69.41 -17.94
N GLN A 98 -2.12 -68.68 -17.81
CA GLN A 98 -0.73 -69.15 -17.98
C GLN A 98 0.29 -68.00 -18.22
N ASN A 99 1.38 -68.05 -17.45
CA ASN A 99 2.78 -67.60 -17.67
C ASN A 99 3.11 -66.53 -18.72
N ARG A 100 3.88 -65.49 -18.33
CA ARG A 100 5.36 -65.38 -18.48
C ARG A 100 5.87 -63.96 -18.16
N SER A 101 6.90 -63.90 -17.32
CA SER A 101 7.95 -62.88 -17.09
C SER A 101 7.81 -61.45 -17.66
N ARG A 102 7.91 -60.43 -16.79
CA ARG A 102 8.84 -59.28 -16.90
C ARG A 102 8.71 -58.38 -15.66
N ASN A 103 9.81 -58.24 -14.91
CA ASN A 103 10.00 -57.16 -13.94
C ASN A 103 10.03 -55.84 -14.71
N ILE A 104 9.01 -55.01 -14.53
CA ILE A 104 9.08 -53.57 -14.86
C ILE A 104 9.32 -52.87 -13.52
N VAL A 105 10.54 -52.36 -13.37
CA VAL A 105 10.89 -51.41 -12.32
C VAL A 105 10.07 -50.16 -12.55
N GLN A 106 9.14 -49.88 -11.64
CA GLN A 106 8.38 -48.64 -11.60
C GLN A 106 9.27 -47.55 -11.02
N ALA A 107 10.08 -46.93 -11.87
CA ALA A 107 10.85 -45.72 -11.57
C ALA A 107 10.25 -44.57 -12.39
N ASN A 108 9.20 -43.93 -11.88
CA ASN A 108 8.66 -42.68 -12.44
C ASN A 108 7.92 -41.82 -11.39
N GLY A 109 8.03 -42.13 -10.09
CA GLY A 109 7.46 -41.33 -9.00
C GLY A 109 8.40 -40.26 -8.46
N ASP A 110 9.71 -40.54 -8.43
CA ASP A 110 10.68 -39.72 -7.69
C ASP A 110 11.24 -38.55 -8.51
N ALA A 111 11.26 -38.66 -9.84
CA ALA A 111 11.82 -37.64 -10.72
C ALA A 111 10.95 -36.37 -10.81
N VAL A 112 9.62 -36.50 -10.67
CA VAL A 112 8.67 -35.37 -10.73
C VAL A 112 8.63 -34.59 -9.41
N GLN A 113 8.76 -35.29 -8.27
CA GLN A 113 8.84 -34.63 -6.96
C GLN A 113 10.19 -33.92 -6.76
N SER A 114 11.30 -34.53 -7.21
CA SER A 114 12.64 -33.94 -7.15
C SER A 114 12.76 -32.67 -8.02
N SER A 115 12.22 -32.69 -9.25
CA SER A 115 12.26 -31.53 -10.16
C SER A 115 11.39 -30.36 -9.67
N THR A 116 10.20 -30.65 -9.13
CA THR A 116 9.27 -29.62 -8.60
C THR A 116 9.81 -28.98 -7.31
N THR A 117 10.50 -29.75 -6.46
CA THR A 117 11.10 -29.22 -5.23
C THR A 117 12.30 -28.31 -5.55
N THR A 118 13.07 -28.66 -6.57
CA THR A 118 14.19 -27.84 -7.06
C THR A 118 13.70 -26.51 -7.64
N SER A 119 12.65 -26.53 -8.45
CA SER A 119 12.09 -25.30 -9.05
C SER A 119 11.47 -24.35 -8.03
N GLN A 120 10.83 -24.88 -6.97
CA GLN A 120 10.30 -24.04 -5.88
C GLN A 120 11.42 -23.39 -5.06
N ALA A 121 12.49 -24.12 -4.77
CA ALA A 121 13.63 -23.58 -4.05
C ALA A 121 14.33 -22.47 -4.86
N GLU A 122 14.49 -22.66 -6.17
CA GLU A 122 15.05 -21.66 -7.08
C GLU A 122 14.18 -20.38 -7.14
N ALA A 123 12.85 -20.53 -7.20
CA ALA A 123 11.93 -19.40 -7.22
C ALA A 123 11.98 -18.59 -5.91
N LEU A 124 12.07 -19.26 -4.76
CA LEU A 124 12.23 -18.61 -3.46
C LEU A 124 13.61 -17.95 -3.28
N GLU A 125 14.65 -18.52 -3.89
CA GLU A 125 15.98 -17.93 -3.87
C GLU A 125 16.06 -16.69 -4.76
N TRP A 126 15.39 -16.70 -5.91
CA TRP A 126 15.28 -15.54 -6.79
C TRP A 126 14.70 -14.32 -6.07
N VAL A 127 13.67 -14.50 -5.24
CA VAL A 127 13.05 -13.39 -4.49
C VAL A 127 14.06 -12.64 -3.61
N LYS A 128 15.08 -13.31 -3.08
CA LYS A 128 16.12 -12.66 -2.27
C LYS A 128 17.11 -11.85 -3.08
N GLN A 129 17.20 -12.12 -4.39
CA GLN A 129 18.14 -11.49 -5.31
C GLN A 129 17.49 -10.40 -6.17
N ASP A 130 16.15 -10.38 -6.21
CA ASP A 130 15.36 -9.39 -6.94
C ASP A 130 15.53 -7.98 -6.34
N ASN A 131 15.64 -6.96 -7.20
CA ASN A 131 15.79 -5.58 -6.76
C ASN A 131 14.42 -4.96 -6.46
N ARG A 132 13.94 -5.13 -5.22
CA ARG A 132 12.62 -4.64 -4.82
C ARG A 132 12.66 -3.30 -4.12
N ARG A 133 11.65 -2.47 -4.38
CA ARG A 133 11.48 -1.15 -3.76
C ARG A 133 10.01 -0.82 -3.53
N LEU A 134 9.68 -0.23 -2.38
CA LEU A 134 8.36 0.38 -2.21
C LEU A 134 8.28 1.64 -3.07
N LEU A 135 7.31 1.70 -3.98
CA LEU A 135 7.18 2.81 -4.95
C LEU A 135 6.23 3.87 -4.44
N HIS A 136 4.99 3.46 -4.18
CA HIS A 136 3.95 4.35 -3.68
C HIS A 136 2.83 3.60 -3.00
N VAL A 137 2.04 4.31 -2.20
CA VAL A 137 0.77 3.82 -1.67
C VAL A 137 -0.39 4.52 -2.36
N VAL A 138 -1.37 3.74 -2.83
CA VAL A 138 -2.54 4.23 -3.55
C VAL A 138 -3.74 4.23 -2.62
N TYR A 139 -4.41 5.37 -2.50
CA TYR A 139 -5.68 5.48 -1.78
C TYR A 139 -6.55 6.60 -2.34
N ARG A 140 -7.84 6.53 -2.01
CA ARG A 140 -8.87 7.38 -2.59
C ARG A 140 -9.20 8.54 -1.67
N VAL A 141 -9.47 9.70 -2.27
CA VAL A 141 -9.79 10.96 -1.59
C VAL A 141 -11.05 11.58 -2.17
N GLY A 142 -11.85 12.22 -1.31
CA GLY A 142 -13.10 12.87 -1.70
C GLY A 142 -12.92 14.26 -2.32
N ASP A 143 -11.85 14.96 -1.97
CA ASP A 143 -11.48 16.27 -2.53
C ASP A 143 -9.97 16.32 -2.75
N LEU A 144 -9.57 16.22 -4.03
CA LEU A 144 -8.17 16.14 -4.42
C LEU A 144 -7.39 17.42 -4.07
N ASP A 145 -7.96 18.58 -4.34
CA ASP A 145 -7.25 19.85 -4.15
C ASP A 145 -7.15 20.21 -2.66
N LYS A 146 -8.17 19.87 -1.86
CA LYS A 146 -8.10 20.01 -0.41
C LYS A 146 -7.02 19.10 0.19
N THR A 147 -6.90 17.88 -0.30
CA THR A 147 -5.88 16.93 0.18
C THR A 147 -4.48 17.36 -0.25
N ILE A 148 -4.30 17.77 -1.51
CA ILE A 148 -3.03 18.33 -1.99
C ILE A 148 -2.60 19.52 -1.12
N ARG A 149 -3.49 20.48 -0.87
CA ARG A 149 -3.18 21.63 0.02
C ARG A 149 -2.83 21.21 1.42
N PHE A 150 -3.55 20.24 2.00
CA PHE A 150 -3.24 19.75 3.34
C PHE A 150 -1.83 19.13 3.39
N TYR A 151 -1.47 18.28 2.42
CA TYR A 151 -0.16 17.62 2.41
C TYR A 151 0.99 18.58 2.13
N THR A 152 0.80 19.55 1.24
CA THR A 152 1.85 20.54 0.94
C THR A 152 2.02 21.56 2.05
N GLU A 153 0.91 22.11 2.58
CA GLU A 153 0.97 23.19 3.57
C GLU A 153 1.15 22.71 5.02
N CYS A 154 0.68 21.50 5.35
CA CYS A 154 0.72 20.99 6.74
C CYS A 154 1.78 19.92 6.94
N LEU A 155 1.99 19.04 5.94
CA LEU A 155 2.93 17.91 6.05
C LEU A 155 4.25 18.15 5.29
N GLY A 156 4.36 19.25 4.54
CA GLY A 156 5.58 19.63 3.82
C GLY A 156 5.90 18.76 2.59
N MET A 157 4.93 17.99 2.09
CA MET A 157 5.11 17.23 0.85
C MET A 157 5.16 18.16 -0.38
N LYS A 158 5.69 17.65 -1.49
CA LYS A 158 5.66 18.30 -2.80
C LYS A 158 4.66 17.57 -3.69
N LEU A 159 3.89 18.32 -4.47
CA LEU A 159 3.16 17.75 -5.61
C LEU A 159 4.16 17.46 -6.72
N LEU A 160 4.32 16.17 -7.06
CA LEU A 160 5.32 15.69 -8.02
C LEU A 160 4.73 15.63 -9.43
N ARG A 161 3.57 15.01 -9.58
CA ARG A 161 2.78 15.01 -10.81
C ARG A 161 1.29 14.94 -10.52
N LYS A 162 0.48 15.39 -11.47
CA LYS A 162 -0.98 15.29 -11.47
C LYS A 162 -1.41 14.84 -12.86
N ARG A 163 -2.23 13.79 -12.96
CA ARG A 163 -2.71 13.23 -14.22
C ARG A 163 -4.22 13.15 -14.19
N ASP A 164 -4.87 13.74 -15.17
CA ASP A 164 -6.32 13.66 -15.34
C ASP A 164 -6.67 12.61 -16.38
N ILE A 165 -7.61 11.72 -16.09
CA ILE A 165 -8.07 10.63 -16.98
C ILE A 165 -9.60 10.74 -17.13
N PRO A 166 -10.12 11.73 -17.88
CA PRO A 166 -11.56 11.97 -18.02
C PRO A 166 -12.35 10.77 -18.56
N GLU A 167 -11.74 10.00 -19.45
CA GLU A 167 -12.30 8.80 -20.08
C GLU A 167 -12.63 7.70 -19.07
N GLU A 168 -11.87 7.62 -17.97
CA GLU A 168 -12.09 6.69 -16.86
C GLU A 168 -12.65 7.38 -15.61
N LYS A 169 -12.89 8.70 -15.69
CA LYS A 169 -13.50 9.54 -14.64
C LYS A 169 -12.73 9.58 -13.32
N TYR A 170 -11.41 9.67 -13.39
CA TYR A 170 -10.60 9.96 -12.22
C TYR A 170 -9.40 10.87 -12.52
N THR A 171 -8.88 11.48 -11.46
CA THR A 171 -7.63 12.23 -11.46
C THR A 171 -6.68 11.59 -10.44
N ASN A 172 -5.42 11.40 -10.80
CA ASN A 172 -4.36 11.06 -9.86
C ASN A 172 -3.50 12.27 -9.49
N ALA A 173 -2.99 12.29 -8.26
CA ALA A 173 -1.91 13.18 -7.84
C ALA A 173 -0.88 12.41 -7.04
N PHE A 174 0.40 12.67 -7.31
CA PHE A 174 1.52 12.00 -6.66
C PHE A 174 2.24 13.02 -5.78
N LEU A 175 2.40 12.70 -4.49
CA LEU A 175 3.01 13.60 -3.52
C LEU A 175 4.02 12.87 -2.66
N GLY A 176 5.12 13.54 -2.33
CA GLY A 176 6.16 12.97 -1.47
C GLY A 176 7.23 13.99 -1.12
N TYR A 177 8.34 13.51 -0.56
CA TYR A 177 9.44 14.38 -0.11
C TYR A 177 10.57 14.51 -1.14
N GLY A 178 10.56 13.68 -2.19
CA GLY A 178 11.49 13.73 -3.31
C GLY A 178 10.95 13.03 -4.56
N PRO A 179 11.75 12.91 -5.63
CA PRO A 179 11.34 12.31 -6.89
C PRO A 179 11.04 10.81 -6.75
N GLU A 180 10.10 10.31 -7.56
CA GLU A 180 9.50 8.97 -7.44
C GLU A 180 10.43 7.82 -7.83
N ASP A 181 11.50 8.12 -8.56
CA ASP A 181 12.56 7.19 -8.91
C ASP A 181 13.37 6.73 -7.68
N SER A 182 13.35 7.52 -6.61
CA SER A 182 14.21 7.36 -5.43
C SER A 182 13.46 7.45 -4.09
N HIS A 183 12.21 7.94 -4.09
CA HIS A 183 11.40 8.10 -2.87
C HIS A 183 10.10 7.30 -2.94
N PHE A 184 9.61 6.92 -1.77
CA PHE A 184 8.27 6.42 -1.58
C PHE A 184 7.27 7.59 -1.54
N VAL A 185 6.18 7.47 -2.29
CA VAL A 185 5.22 8.58 -2.46
C VAL A 185 3.78 8.13 -2.24
N VAL A 186 2.88 9.08 -2.01
CA VAL A 186 1.43 8.82 -2.04
C VAL A 186 0.91 9.03 -3.45
N GLU A 187 0.13 8.08 -3.95
CA GLU A 187 -0.72 8.24 -5.12
C GLU A 187 -2.16 8.43 -4.64
N LEU A 188 -2.66 9.65 -4.80
CA LEU A 188 -4.05 9.98 -4.56
C LEU A 188 -4.88 9.63 -5.79
N THR A 189 -6.05 9.04 -5.59
CA THR A 189 -7.05 8.84 -6.64
C THR A 189 -8.35 9.54 -6.26
N TYR A 190 -8.74 10.54 -7.05
CA TYR A 190 -10.05 11.17 -6.96
C TYR A 190 -10.94 10.64 -8.09
N ASN A 191 -12.04 9.97 -7.74
CA ASN A 191 -13.05 9.54 -8.70
C ASN A 191 -14.14 10.62 -8.81
N TYR A 192 -14.54 10.97 -10.03
CA TYR A 192 -15.40 12.13 -10.26
C TYR A 192 -16.75 11.99 -9.56
N GLY A 193 -17.06 12.96 -8.69
CA GLY A 193 -18.33 13.00 -7.96
C GLY A 193 -18.44 12.02 -6.80
N VAL A 194 -17.34 11.35 -6.42
CA VAL A 194 -17.27 10.53 -5.21
C VAL A 194 -16.49 11.30 -4.14
N ASP A 195 -17.20 11.78 -3.13
CA ASP A 195 -16.71 12.74 -2.13
C ASP A 195 -16.37 12.10 -0.77
N LYS A 196 -16.57 10.79 -0.61
CA LYS A 196 -16.26 10.06 0.62
C LYS A 196 -15.99 8.59 0.36
N TYR A 197 -15.06 8.04 1.14
CA TYR A 197 -14.76 6.61 1.20
C TYR A 197 -14.87 6.09 2.62
N ASP A 198 -15.05 4.78 2.73
CA ASP A 198 -14.92 4.05 3.99
C ASP A 198 -13.47 3.59 4.15
N ILE A 199 -12.79 4.03 5.20
CA ILE A 199 -11.41 3.62 5.51
C ILE A 199 -11.38 2.17 6.00
N GLY A 200 -12.48 1.68 6.58
CA GLY A 200 -12.53 0.40 7.26
C GLY A 200 -11.75 0.39 8.57
N THR A 201 -11.61 -0.80 9.15
CA THR A 201 -10.96 -1.02 10.44
C THR A 201 -9.58 -1.65 10.30
N GLY A 202 -9.19 -2.09 9.10
CA GLY A 202 -7.91 -2.73 8.84
C GLY A 202 -6.77 -1.75 8.58
N PHE A 203 -7.04 -0.63 7.92
CA PHE A 203 -6.03 0.38 7.67
C PHE A 203 -5.61 1.06 8.99
N GLY A 204 -4.30 1.15 9.22
CA GLY A 204 -3.73 1.73 10.42
C GLY A 204 -3.51 3.22 10.27
N HIS A 205 -2.42 3.56 9.59
CA HIS A 205 -1.95 4.91 9.36
C HIS A 205 -0.82 4.93 8.30
N PHE A 206 -0.47 6.11 7.84
CA PHE A 206 0.83 6.40 7.24
C PHE A 206 1.76 6.97 8.30
N GLY A 207 3.07 6.76 8.17
CA GLY A 207 4.07 7.35 9.08
C GLY A 207 4.92 8.40 8.37
N ILE A 208 5.12 9.53 9.02
CA ILE A 208 6.00 10.61 8.56
C ILE A 208 7.04 10.91 9.63
N ALA A 209 8.31 10.69 9.31
CA ALA A 209 9.43 11.10 10.15
C ALA A 209 9.73 12.59 9.98
N VAL A 210 9.83 13.30 11.11
CA VAL A 210 10.15 14.73 11.17
C VAL A 210 11.16 15.00 12.28
N GLU A 211 11.93 16.07 12.16
CA GLU A 211 12.88 16.47 13.22
C GLU A 211 12.18 17.04 14.47
N ASP A 212 11.02 17.70 14.27
CA ASP A 212 10.24 18.32 15.33
C ASP A 212 8.74 18.03 15.16
N VAL A 213 8.25 17.09 15.98
CA VAL A 213 6.84 16.67 15.97
C VAL A 213 5.94 17.80 16.46
N ALA A 214 6.34 18.54 17.49
CA ALA A 214 5.54 19.59 18.07
C ALA A 214 5.29 20.70 17.05
N LYS A 215 6.34 21.14 16.35
CA LYS A 215 6.24 22.13 15.27
C LYS A 215 5.31 21.69 14.14
N THR A 216 5.39 20.42 13.75
CA THR A 216 4.53 19.87 12.68
C THR A 216 3.07 19.84 13.12
N VAL A 217 2.80 19.40 14.36
CA VAL A 217 1.45 19.39 14.93
C VAL A 217 0.88 20.80 15.08
N ASP A 218 1.69 21.77 15.50
CA ASP A 218 1.27 23.17 15.63
C ASP A 218 0.89 23.76 14.27
N LEU A 219 1.66 23.43 13.21
CA LEU A 219 1.33 23.82 11.84
C LEU A 219 0.02 23.19 11.36
N VAL A 220 -0.16 21.88 11.57
CA VAL A 220 -1.40 21.17 11.24
C VAL A 220 -2.59 21.82 11.96
N ARG A 221 -2.46 22.11 13.26
CA ARG A 221 -3.51 22.76 14.06
C ARG A 221 -3.82 24.17 13.55
N ALA A 222 -2.79 24.98 13.27
CA ALA A 222 -2.96 26.34 12.75
C ALA A 222 -3.66 26.38 11.39
N LYS A 223 -3.52 25.32 10.59
CA LYS A 223 -4.18 25.15 9.28
C LYS A 223 -5.54 24.45 9.36
N GLY A 224 -6.06 24.20 10.57
CA GLY A 224 -7.36 23.59 10.80
C GLY A 224 -7.39 22.06 10.62
N GLY A 225 -6.23 21.41 10.55
CA GLY A 225 -6.11 19.97 10.58
C GLY A 225 -6.43 19.39 11.96
N LYS A 226 -6.84 18.11 11.99
CA LYS A 226 -7.28 17.45 13.21
C LYS A 226 -6.13 16.70 13.87
N VAL A 227 -5.79 17.07 15.11
CA VAL A 227 -4.83 16.34 15.95
C VAL A 227 -5.61 15.34 16.81
N THR A 228 -5.30 14.05 16.69
CA THR A 228 -5.99 12.96 17.41
C THR A 228 -5.17 12.36 18.54
N ARG A 229 -3.86 12.59 18.54
CA ARG A 229 -2.98 12.33 19.67
C ARG A 229 -1.90 13.41 19.70
N GLU A 230 -1.82 14.13 20.82
CA GLU A 230 -0.83 15.17 21.02
C GLU A 230 0.60 14.61 21.06
N PRO A 231 1.62 15.43 20.72
CA PRO A 231 3.03 15.06 20.80
C PRO A 231 3.39 14.53 22.18
N GLY A 232 3.97 13.34 22.20
CA GLY A 232 4.46 12.75 23.43
C GLY A 232 5.09 11.39 23.19
N PRO A 233 5.85 10.87 24.17
CA PRO A 233 6.49 9.57 24.03
C PRO A 233 5.44 8.49 23.74
N VAL A 234 5.77 7.56 22.84
CA VAL A 234 4.99 6.35 22.63
C VAL A 234 4.85 5.61 23.95
N LYS A 235 3.69 4.99 24.18
CA LYS A 235 3.43 4.21 25.40
C LYS A 235 4.49 3.10 25.53
N GLY A 236 5.20 3.11 26.66
CA GLY A 236 6.30 2.17 26.93
C GLY A 236 7.58 2.43 26.14
N GLY A 237 7.75 3.58 25.48
CA GLY A 237 8.97 3.94 24.74
C GLY A 237 9.39 5.39 24.94
N LYS A 238 10.45 5.79 24.25
CA LYS A 238 11.02 7.17 24.33
C LYS A 238 10.75 8.00 23.09
N THR A 239 10.43 7.37 21.95
CA THR A 239 10.16 8.06 20.69
C THR A 239 8.96 8.99 20.84
N VAL A 240 9.15 10.27 20.57
CA VAL A 240 8.06 11.26 20.54
C VAL A 240 7.27 11.05 19.25
N ILE A 241 5.97 10.88 19.39
CA ILE A 241 5.05 10.68 18.27
C ILE A 241 3.79 11.51 18.49
N ALA A 242 3.08 11.85 17.41
CA ALA A 242 1.74 12.42 17.42
C ALA A 242 0.87 11.74 16.35
N PHE A 243 -0.45 11.90 16.42
CA PHE A 243 -1.33 11.51 15.33
C PHE A 243 -2.16 12.68 14.86
N VAL A 244 -2.24 12.82 13.54
CA VAL A 244 -3.13 13.76 12.86
C VAL A 244 -4.03 13.02 11.87
N GLU A 245 -5.17 13.60 11.55
CA GLU A 245 -6.07 13.12 10.50
C GLU A 245 -6.07 14.10 9.34
N ASP A 246 -6.04 13.55 8.13
CA ASP A 246 -6.20 14.32 6.90
C ASP A 246 -7.67 14.65 6.60
N PRO A 247 -7.98 15.35 5.49
CA PRO A 247 -9.35 15.73 5.15
C PRO A 247 -10.36 14.58 5.03
N ASP A 248 -9.91 13.38 4.67
CA ASP A 248 -10.73 12.18 4.48
C ASP A 248 -10.77 11.29 5.75
N GLY A 249 -9.92 11.58 6.73
CA GLY A 249 -9.82 10.87 8.01
C GLY A 249 -8.72 9.82 8.06
N TYR A 250 -7.85 9.74 7.06
CA TYR A 250 -6.66 8.88 7.13
C TYR A 250 -5.72 9.41 8.20
N LYS A 251 -5.23 8.49 9.03
CA LYS A 251 -4.32 8.82 10.12
C LYS A 251 -2.89 8.90 9.61
N PHE A 252 -2.19 9.93 10.05
CA PHE A 252 -0.75 10.08 9.91
C PHE A 252 -0.11 10.06 11.29
N GLU A 253 0.74 9.08 11.54
CA GLU A 253 1.67 9.11 12.67
C GLU A 253 2.82 10.07 12.31
N ILE A 254 3.06 11.06 13.15
CA ILE A 254 4.19 11.99 13.01
C ILE A 254 5.25 11.57 14.01
N LEU A 255 6.40 11.09 13.53
CA LEU A 255 7.45 10.46 14.33
C LEU A 255 8.67 11.37 14.44
N GLN A 256 9.13 11.64 15.67
CA GLN A 256 10.35 12.41 15.86
C GLN A 256 11.57 11.53 15.61
N ARG A 257 12.35 11.87 14.59
CA ARG A 257 13.60 11.20 14.21
C ARG A 257 14.63 12.23 13.77
N ASP A 258 15.90 11.82 13.79
CA ASP A 258 16.95 12.56 13.08
C ASP A 258 16.64 12.61 11.58
N PRO A 259 17.23 13.56 10.82
CA PRO A 259 17.03 13.66 9.38
C PRO A 259 17.18 12.32 8.66
N THR A 260 16.17 11.95 7.88
CA THR A 260 16.13 10.70 7.12
C THR A 260 16.01 10.97 5.62
N PRO A 261 16.60 10.13 4.75
CA PRO A 261 16.37 10.23 3.31
C PRO A 261 14.93 9.91 2.90
N GLU A 262 14.15 9.22 3.74
CA GLU A 262 12.78 8.81 3.43
C GLU A 262 11.79 9.24 4.52
N PRO A 263 11.32 10.50 4.51
CA PRO A 263 10.40 10.98 5.54
C PRO A 263 9.04 10.26 5.52
N LEU A 264 8.50 9.86 4.37
CA LEU A 264 7.29 9.03 4.30
C LEU A 264 7.66 7.57 4.59
N CYS A 265 7.81 7.26 5.87
CA CYS A 265 8.55 6.08 6.30
C CYS A 265 7.70 4.84 6.59
N GLN A 266 6.36 4.94 6.70
CA GLN A 266 5.54 3.78 7.07
C GLN A 266 4.19 3.72 6.34
N VAL A 267 3.76 2.50 6.05
CA VAL A 267 2.34 2.15 5.86
C VAL A 267 2.01 1.11 6.92
N MET A 268 1.02 1.37 7.78
CA MET A 268 0.61 0.44 8.81
C MET A 268 -0.70 -0.25 8.45
N LEU A 269 -0.68 -1.59 8.44
CA LEU A 269 -1.83 -2.43 8.17
C LEU A 269 -2.05 -3.41 9.33
N ARG A 270 -3.32 -3.59 9.72
CA ARG A 270 -3.68 -4.63 10.70
C ARG A 270 -3.81 -5.99 10.03
N VAL A 271 -3.37 -7.01 10.76
CA VAL A 271 -3.40 -8.42 10.33
C VAL A 271 -3.96 -9.32 11.43
N GLY A 272 -4.59 -10.42 11.03
CA GLY A 272 -5.22 -11.37 11.94
C GLY A 272 -4.28 -12.39 12.57
N ASP A 273 -3.08 -12.56 12.00
CA ASP A 273 -2.05 -13.50 12.45
C ASP A 273 -0.67 -12.95 12.05
N LEU A 274 0.10 -12.45 13.02
CA LEU A 274 1.35 -11.75 12.75
C LEU A 274 2.43 -12.68 12.18
N ASP A 275 2.55 -13.90 12.72
CA ASP A 275 3.59 -14.85 12.30
C ASP A 275 3.34 -15.32 10.86
N ARG A 276 2.07 -15.61 10.53
CA ARG A 276 1.68 -15.93 9.14
C ARG A 276 2.01 -14.78 8.19
N SER A 277 1.69 -13.55 8.57
CA SER A 277 1.97 -12.39 7.72
C SER A 277 3.47 -12.15 7.56
N ILE A 278 4.26 -12.19 8.64
CA ILE A 278 5.73 -12.08 8.57
C ILE A 278 6.31 -13.11 7.61
N GLU A 279 5.93 -14.38 7.76
CA GLU A 279 6.44 -15.45 6.91
C GLU A 279 6.01 -15.29 5.45
N PHE A 280 4.79 -14.82 5.21
CA PHE A 280 4.33 -14.48 3.86
C PHE A 280 5.17 -13.36 3.24
N TYR A 281 5.32 -12.22 3.91
CA TYR A 281 6.09 -11.08 3.38
C TYR A 281 7.57 -11.41 3.18
N LYS A 282 8.16 -12.26 4.05
CA LYS A 282 9.53 -12.76 3.85
C LYS A 282 9.66 -13.61 2.60
N LYS A 283 8.80 -14.62 2.45
CA LYS A 283 8.94 -15.63 1.37
C LYS A 283 8.40 -15.15 0.04
N ALA A 284 7.21 -14.57 0.04
CA ALA A 284 6.54 -14.11 -1.17
C ALA A 284 7.13 -12.78 -1.64
N TYR A 285 7.37 -11.86 -0.69
CA TYR A 285 7.70 -10.49 -1.02
C TYR A 285 9.19 -10.19 -0.91
N GLY A 286 9.99 -11.07 -0.28
CA GLY A 286 11.44 -10.85 -0.13
C GLY A 286 11.77 -9.78 0.90
N MET A 287 10.80 -9.38 1.73
CA MET A 287 11.03 -8.38 2.77
C MET A 287 11.84 -8.97 3.92
N GLU A 288 12.70 -8.15 4.50
CA GLU A 288 13.36 -8.45 5.76
C GLU A 288 12.43 -8.11 6.93
N LEU A 289 12.50 -8.92 7.99
CA LEU A 289 11.91 -8.58 9.28
C LEU A 289 12.91 -7.68 10.02
N LEU A 290 12.64 -6.38 10.03
CA LEU A 290 13.54 -5.36 10.58
C LEU A 290 13.43 -5.27 12.09
N ARG A 291 12.20 -5.40 12.61
CA ARG A 291 11.91 -5.29 14.05
C ARG A 291 10.60 -5.97 14.39
N THR A 292 10.55 -6.59 15.55
CA THR A 292 9.29 -6.95 16.22
C THR A 292 9.22 -6.28 17.59
N ARG A 293 8.00 -6.01 18.05
CA ARG A 293 7.78 -5.52 19.41
C ARG A 293 6.43 -5.99 19.91
N ASP A 294 6.45 -6.73 21.01
CA ASP A 294 5.25 -7.12 21.73
C ASP A 294 4.92 -6.11 22.82
N ASN A 295 3.63 -5.85 23.02
CA ASN A 295 3.11 -4.96 24.05
C ASN A 295 1.90 -5.60 24.75
N PRO A 296 2.12 -6.50 25.73
CA PRO A 296 1.05 -7.24 26.38
C PRO A 296 0.13 -6.37 27.24
N GLU A 297 0.64 -5.24 27.76
CA GLU A 297 -0.17 -4.27 28.52
C GLU A 297 -1.31 -3.69 27.67
N TYR A 298 -1.00 -3.36 26.42
CA TYR A 298 -1.96 -2.80 25.46
C TYR A 298 -2.49 -3.83 24.45
N LYS A 299 -2.13 -5.10 24.61
CA LYS A 299 -2.62 -6.26 23.86
C LYS A 299 -2.42 -6.15 22.34
N TYR A 300 -1.22 -5.75 21.93
CA TYR A 300 -0.84 -5.77 20.51
C TYR A 300 0.62 -6.15 20.31
N THR A 301 0.93 -6.66 19.12
CA THR A 301 2.29 -6.94 18.66
C THR A 301 2.47 -6.30 17.28
N ILE A 302 3.64 -5.70 17.04
CA ILE A 302 3.98 -5.11 15.74
C ILE A 302 5.19 -5.80 15.10
N ALA A 303 5.23 -5.78 13.78
CA ALA A 303 6.39 -6.16 12.97
C ALA A 303 6.66 -5.11 11.89
N MET A 304 7.92 -4.73 11.71
CA MET A 304 8.38 -3.84 10.65
C MET A 304 9.01 -4.68 9.54
N MET A 305 8.46 -4.59 8.33
CA MET A 305 8.90 -5.32 7.14
C MET A 305 9.40 -4.34 6.08
N GLY A 306 10.52 -4.60 5.41
CA GLY A 306 11.00 -3.71 4.36
C GLY A 306 12.16 -4.28 3.55
N TYR A 307 12.71 -3.45 2.65
CA TYR A 307 13.85 -3.78 1.78
C TYR A 307 15.14 -3.03 2.16
N GLY A 308 15.14 -2.34 3.30
CA GLY A 308 16.26 -1.54 3.79
C GLY A 308 16.09 -1.15 5.25
N PRO A 309 17.07 -0.46 5.85
CA PRO A 309 17.03 -0.06 7.25
C PRO A 309 15.79 0.78 7.60
N GLU A 310 15.13 0.48 8.74
CA GLU A 310 13.88 1.13 9.17
C GLU A 310 13.99 2.67 9.33
N ASP A 311 15.19 3.18 9.58
CA ASP A 311 15.48 4.60 9.75
C ASP A 311 15.78 5.33 8.42
N LYS A 312 15.97 4.59 7.32
CA LYS A 312 16.39 5.13 6.01
C LYS A 312 15.47 4.73 4.85
N SER A 313 14.41 3.98 5.12
CA SER A 313 13.55 3.42 4.08
C SER A 313 12.09 3.39 4.53
N ALA A 314 11.18 3.42 3.57
CA ALA A 314 9.78 3.14 3.82
C ALA A 314 9.61 1.66 4.23
N VAL A 315 8.78 1.40 5.24
CA VAL A 315 8.50 0.07 5.76
C VAL A 315 7.00 -0.19 5.81
N LEU A 316 6.65 -1.47 5.75
CA LEU A 316 5.33 -1.96 6.06
C LEU A 316 5.29 -2.34 7.55
N GLU A 317 4.49 -1.62 8.32
CA GLU A 317 4.20 -1.98 9.70
C GLU A 317 2.97 -2.90 9.75
N LEU A 318 3.14 -4.09 10.29
CA LEU A 318 2.05 -5.05 10.52
C LEU A 318 1.69 -5.02 11.99
N THR A 319 0.42 -4.73 12.29
CA THR A 319 -0.09 -4.72 13.68
C THR A 319 -1.08 -5.85 13.90
N TYR A 320 -0.79 -6.70 14.89
CA TYR A 320 -1.71 -7.69 15.42
C TYR A 320 -2.27 -7.22 16.76
N ASN A 321 -3.59 -7.24 16.91
CA ASN A 321 -4.25 -7.00 18.20
C ASN A 321 -4.72 -8.35 18.76
N TYR A 322 -4.49 -8.60 20.05
CA TYR A 322 -4.69 -9.93 20.62
C TYR A 322 -6.14 -10.40 20.47
N GLY A 323 -6.30 -11.58 19.87
CA GLY A 323 -7.60 -12.22 19.64
C GLY A 323 -8.42 -11.62 18.49
N VAL A 324 -7.95 -10.56 17.82
CA VAL A 324 -8.64 -9.95 16.68
C VAL A 324 -8.07 -10.53 15.39
N LYS A 325 -8.91 -11.29 14.66
CA LYS A 325 -8.47 -12.07 13.48
C LYS A 325 -8.88 -11.48 12.15
N GLU A 326 -9.84 -10.56 12.13
CA GLU A 326 -10.41 -10.02 10.91
C GLU A 326 -10.64 -8.52 11.06
N TYR A 327 -10.50 -7.80 9.95
CA TYR A 327 -10.73 -6.37 9.85
C TYR A 327 -11.40 -6.04 8.53
N GLU A 328 -12.25 -5.03 8.54
CA GLU A 328 -12.86 -4.47 7.34
C GLU A 328 -11.80 -3.67 6.58
N LYS A 329 -11.65 -3.95 5.29
CA LYS A 329 -10.67 -3.25 4.44
C LYS A 329 -11.13 -1.85 4.03
N GLY A 330 -12.43 -1.58 4.13
CA GLY A 330 -13.04 -0.40 3.55
C GLY A 330 -12.89 -0.37 2.02
N ASN A 331 -13.09 0.81 1.46
CA ASN A 331 -12.87 1.12 0.06
C ASN A 331 -12.02 2.39 -0.17
N GLY A 332 -11.44 2.96 0.90
CA GLY A 332 -10.52 4.10 0.83
C GLY A 332 -9.12 3.70 0.38
N TYR A 333 -8.41 2.91 1.21
CA TYR A 333 -7.13 2.32 0.85
C TYR A 333 -7.28 1.40 -0.37
N ALA A 334 -6.38 1.50 -1.35
CA ALA A 334 -6.43 0.66 -2.55
C ALA A 334 -5.35 -0.40 -2.54
N GLN A 335 -4.07 0.00 -2.53
CA GLN A 335 -2.93 -0.94 -2.59
C GLN A 335 -1.60 -0.25 -2.25
N ILE A 336 -0.57 -1.05 -2.02
CA ILE A 336 0.83 -0.60 -2.09
C ILE A 336 1.45 -1.09 -3.41
N ALA A 337 2.28 -0.26 -4.03
CA ALA A 337 3.02 -0.62 -5.24
C ALA A 337 4.48 -0.94 -4.91
N ILE A 338 4.99 -2.04 -5.48
CA ILE A 338 6.35 -2.53 -5.26
C ILE A 338 7.04 -2.74 -6.61
N GLY A 339 8.22 -2.17 -6.77
CA GLY A 339 9.09 -2.41 -7.92
C GLY A 339 9.69 -3.81 -7.86
N THR A 340 9.82 -4.47 -9.00
CA THR A 340 10.48 -5.78 -9.17
C THR A 340 11.13 -5.83 -10.56
N ASP A 341 12.20 -6.61 -10.70
CA ASP A 341 12.81 -6.83 -12.00
C ASP A 341 12.03 -7.85 -12.85
N ASP A 342 11.15 -8.65 -12.24
CA ASP A 342 10.34 -9.65 -12.95
C ASP A 342 8.97 -9.87 -12.29
N VAL A 343 7.93 -9.28 -12.90
CA VAL A 343 6.54 -9.45 -12.45
C VAL A 343 6.01 -10.87 -12.63
N TYR A 344 6.58 -11.66 -13.56
CA TYR A 344 6.14 -13.03 -13.83
C TYR A 344 6.62 -13.98 -12.73
N LYS A 345 7.93 -13.93 -12.41
CA LYS A 345 8.49 -14.68 -11.28
C LYS A 345 7.87 -14.24 -9.95
N THR A 346 7.58 -12.96 -9.79
CA THR A 346 6.84 -12.48 -8.63
C THR A 346 5.48 -13.16 -8.49
N ALA A 347 4.68 -13.19 -9.56
CA ALA A 347 3.37 -13.84 -9.51
C ALA A 347 3.46 -15.34 -9.21
N GLU A 348 4.46 -16.03 -9.74
CA GLU A 348 4.75 -17.44 -9.44
C GLU A 348 5.01 -17.65 -7.95
N VAL A 349 5.94 -16.89 -7.37
CA VAL A 349 6.34 -17.07 -5.96
C VAL A 349 5.22 -16.69 -4.99
N VAL A 350 4.41 -15.68 -5.33
CA VAL A 350 3.22 -15.33 -4.55
C VAL A 350 2.24 -16.51 -4.50
N LYS A 351 2.00 -17.19 -5.62
CA LYS A 351 1.13 -18.39 -5.65
C LYS A 351 1.72 -19.51 -4.80
N LEU A 352 3.03 -19.74 -4.86
CA LEU A 352 3.73 -20.75 -4.06
C LEU A 352 3.63 -20.48 -2.54
N CYS A 353 3.60 -19.21 -2.15
CA CYS A 353 3.54 -18.81 -0.73
C CYS A 353 2.11 -18.65 -0.18
N GLY A 354 1.08 -19.11 -0.91
CA GLY A 354 -0.31 -19.06 -0.47
C GLY A 354 -0.99 -17.69 -0.65
N GLY A 355 -0.36 -16.76 -1.37
CA GLY A 355 -0.98 -15.51 -1.78
C GLY A 355 -1.89 -15.69 -2.99
N LYS A 356 -2.78 -14.73 -3.23
CA LYS A 356 -3.71 -14.77 -4.36
C LYS A 356 -3.34 -13.75 -5.42
N VAL A 357 -2.95 -14.22 -6.60
CA VAL A 357 -2.82 -13.36 -7.78
C VAL A 357 -4.22 -12.95 -8.27
N THR A 358 -4.48 -11.66 -8.32
CA THR A 358 -5.76 -11.06 -8.77
C THR A 358 -5.67 -10.48 -10.18
N ARG A 359 -4.45 -10.18 -10.65
CA ARG A 359 -4.15 -9.87 -12.03
C ARG A 359 -2.91 -10.64 -12.43
N GLU A 360 -3.04 -11.56 -13.39
CA GLU A 360 -1.91 -12.29 -13.94
C GLU A 360 -0.85 -11.33 -14.52
N PRO A 361 0.44 -11.70 -14.45
CA PRO A 361 1.54 -10.83 -14.85
C PRO A 361 1.47 -10.54 -16.35
N GLY A 362 1.64 -9.26 -16.70
CA GLY A 362 1.69 -8.85 -18.10
C GLY A 362 1.58 -7.34 -18.31
N PRO A 363 1.78 -6.90 -19.56
CA PRO A 363 1.70 -5.49 -19.92
C PRO A 363 0.27 -4.95 -19.73
N LEU A 364 0.16 -3.72 -19.24
CA LEU A 364 -1.08 -2.96 -19.30
C LEU A 364 -1.38 -2.56 -20.75
N PRO A 365 -2.62 -2.73 -21.22
CA PRO A 365 -3.02 -2.24 -22.54
C PRO A 365 -2.75 -0.75 -22.70
N GLY A 366 -2.18 -0.34 -23.84
CA GLY A 366 -1.90 1.06 -24.17
C GLY A 366 -0.52 1.55 -23.73
N ILE A 367 -0.15 1.35 -22.46
CA ILE A 367 1.12 1.84 -21.91
C ILE A 367 2.23 0.79 -21.86
N ASN A 368 1.91 -0.49 -22.05
CA ASN A 368 2.83 -1.64 -22.02
C ASN A 368 3.60 -1.86 -20.71
N THR A 369 3.36 -1.06 -19.68
CA THR A 369 3.93 -1.24 -18.34
C THR A 369 3.51 -2.59 -17.75
N LYS A 370 4.49 -3.45 -17.47
CA LYS A 370 4.26 -4.79 -16.96
C LYS A 370 3.93 -4.73 -15.47
N ILE A 371 2.81 -5.35 -15.09
CA ILE A 371 2.37 -5.45 -13.70
C ILE A 371 1.81 -6.83 -13.36
N THR A 372 1.79 -7.17 -12.07
CA THR A 372 0.89 -8.18 -11.49
C THR A 372 0.25 -7.63 -10.22
N SER A 373 -0.97 -8.05 -9.91
CA SER A 373 -1.66 -7.66 -8.67
C SER A 373 -1.87 -8.88 -7.80
N CYS A 374 -1.62 -8.74 -6.52
CA CYS A 374 -1.66 -9.83 -5.54
C CYS A 374 -2.44 -9.40 -4.30
N LEU A 375 -2.98 -10.38 -3.57
CA LEU A 375 -3.49 -10.23 -2.22
C LEU A 375 -2.63 -11.04 -1.28
N ASP A 376 -2.32 -10.45 -0.13
CA ASP A 376 -1.73 -11.15 1.01
C ASP A 376 -2.77 -12.07 1.70
N PRO A 377 -2.37 -12.85 2.73
CA PRO A 377 -3.28 -13.75 3.46
C PRO A 377 -4.45 -13.04 4.16
N ASP A 378 -4.34 -11.74 4.41
CA ASP A 378 -5.37 -10.91 5.04
C ASP A 378 -6.21 -10.15 4.00
N GLY A 379 -5.91 -10.26 2.71
CA GLY A 379 -6.63 -9.59 1.62
C GLY A 379 -6.15 -8.16 1.32
N TRP A 380 -4.99 -7.75 1.84
CA TRP A 380 -4.36 -6.49 1.44
C TRP A 380 -3.77 -6.60 0.04
N LYS A 381 -4.10 -5.62 -0.80
CA LYS A 381 -3.68 -5.59 -2.19
C LYS A 381 -2.29 -4.98 -2.34
N THR A 382 -1.49 -5.64 -3.18
CA THR A 382 -0.19 -5.17 -3.64
C THR A 382 -0.16 -5.23 -5.16
N VAL A 383 0.41 -4.21 -5.80
CA VAL A 383 0.70 -4.23 -7.24
C VAL A 383 2.20 -4.25 -7.41
N PHE A 384 2.71 -5.27 -8.08
CA PHE A 384 4.10 -5.32 -8.48
C PHE A 384 4.24 -4.72 -9.88
N VAL A 385 5.19 -3.82 -10.03
CA VAL A 385 5.46 -3.07 -11.25
C VAL A 385 6.89 -3.35 -11.67
N ASP A 386 7.09 -3.60 -12.95
CA ASP A 386 8.43 -3.75 -13.52
C ASP A 386 9.25 -2.46 -13.33
N ASN A 387 10.46 -2.57 -12.75
CA ASN A 387 11.30 -1.42 -12.41
C ASN A 387 11.65 -0.55 -13.62
N ILE A 388 11.92 -1.17 -14.76
CA ILE A 388 12.30 -0.48 -16.00
C ILE A 388 11.08 0.27 -16.55
N ASP A 389 9.92 -0.38 -16.58
CA ASP A 389 8.70 0.25 -17.08
C ASP A 389 8.19 1.35 -16.15
N PHE A 390 8.30 1.18 -14.82
CA PHE A 390 7.95 2.24 -13.87
C PHE A 390 8.73 3.52 -14.14
N THR A 391 10.03 3.41 -14.44
CA THR A 391 10.87 4.57 -14.73
C THR A 391 10.42 5.32 -15.99
N LYS A 392 9.92 4.60 -17.01
CA LYS A 392 9.38 5.22 -18.24
C LYS A 392 8.10 6.01 -18.00
N GLU A 393 7.32 5.67 -16.96
CA GLU A 393 6.10 6.42 -16.60
C GLU A 393 6.40 7.74 -15.88
N LEU A 394 7.65 7.95 -15.45
CA LEU A 394 8.08 9.18 -14.77
C LEU A 394 8.58 10.26 -15.75
N GLU A 395 8.85 9.90 -17.01
CA GLU A 395 9.21 10.81 -18.11
C GLU A 395 7.97 11.43 -18.77
#